data_AF-A0A939KJ71-F1
#
_entry.id   AF-A0A939KJ71-F1
#
_cell.length_a   1.000
_cell.length_b   1.000
_cell.length_c   1.000
_cell.angle_alpha   90.00
_cell.angle_beta   90.00
_cell.angle_gamma   90.00
#
_symmetry.space_group_name_H-M   'P 1'
#
loop_
_entity.id
_entity.type
_entity.pdbx_description
1 polymer ?
#
loop_
_entity_poly.entity_id
_entity_poly.type
_entity_poly.pdbx_seq_one_letter_code
_entity_poly.pdbx_strand_id
1 'polypeptide(L)'
;MLQTGLADCGMLWPEAAVTFKIAEVAPYMLQADLGAVNSKTITVNADYWATLPGEVQETLNAVAVDYRDHLAGIAMERAEASRAAFIEAGGSIIEISTDDR
;
A
#
# COMPACT_ATOMS: atom_id res chain seq x y z
N MET A 1 -3.57 -18.12 -6.54
CA MET A 1 -3.91 -17.66 -7.90
C MET A 1 -2.69 -17.66 -8.80
N LEU A 2 -1.63 -16.89 -8.47
CA LEU A 2 -0.39 -16.85 -9.25
C LEU A 2 0.32 -18.21 -9.32
N GLN A 3 0.57 -18.85 -8.17
CA GLN A 3 1.25 -20.15 -8.11
C GLN A 3 0.59 -21.25 -8.95
N THR A 4 -0.74 -21.22 -9.05
CA THR A 4 -1.53 -22.22 -9.79
C THR A 4 -1.77 -21.82 -11.25
N GLY A 5 -1.28 -20.66 -11.70
CA GLY A 5 -1.55 -20.12 -13.03
C GLY A 5 -3.01 -19.70 -13.26
N LEU A 6 -3.80 -19.49 -12.20
CA LEU A 6 -5.18 -18.98 -12.35
C LEU A 6 -5.19 -17.50 -12.76
N ALA A 7 -4.17 -16.76 -12.38
CA ALA A 7 -3.93 -15.39 -12.81
C ALA A 7 -2.45 -15.26 -13.21
N ASP A 8 -2.18 -14.53 -14.29
CA ASP A 8 -0.82 -14.33 -14.80
C ASP A 8 -0.05 -13.24 -14.02
N CYS A 9 -0.76 -12.26 -13.48
CA CYS A 9 -0.17 -11.15 -12.73
C CYS A 9 -1.10 -10.66 -11.60
N GLY A 10 -0.53 -9.88 -10.68
CA GLY A 10 -1.29 -9.23 -9.61
C GLY A 10 -0.77 -7.82 -9.38
N MET A 11 -1.69 -6.88 -9.18
CA MET A 11 -1.36 -5.53 -8.75
C MET A 11 -1.35 -5.49 -7.22
N LEU A 12 -0.17 -5.25 -6.65
CA LEU A 12 0.08 -5.35 -5.22
C LEU A 12 0.91 -4.17 -4.75
N TRP A 13 0.73 -3.81 -3.48
CA TRP A 13 1.69 -2.95 -2.79
C TRP A 13 3.01 -3.71 -2.57
N PRO A 14 4.18 -3.02 -2.60
CA PRO A 14 5.48 -3.67 -2.42
C PRO A 14 5.57 -4.52 -1.14
N GLU A 15 5.00 -4.05 -0.03
CA GLU A 15 5.00 -4.78 1.24
C GLU A 15 4.20 -6.08 1.18
N ALA A 16 3.13 -6.11 0.38
CA ALA A 16 2.36 -7.33 0.17
C ALA A 16 3.13 -8.32 -0.70
N ALA A 17 3.87 -7.82 -1.70
CA ALA A 17 4.72 -8.65 -2.55
C ALA A 17 5.77 -9.44 -1.74
N VAL A 18 6.36 -8.79 -0.72
CA VAL A 18 7.29 -9.46 0.20
C VAL A 18 6.56 -10.38 1.17
N THR A 19 5.49 -9.90 1.81
CA THR A 19 4.73 -10.67 2.82
C THR A 19 4.21 -12.00 2.27
N PHE A 20 3.76 -12.01 1.01
CA PHE A 20 3.24 -13.19 0.33
C PHE A 20 4.29 -13.94 -0.50
N LYS A 21 5.57 -13.56 -0.40
CA LYS A 21 6.69 -14.20 -1.10
C LYS A 21 6.48 -14.28 -2.61
N ILE A 22 5.95 -13.21 -3.20
CA ILE A 22 5.55 -13.18 -4.61
C ILE A 22 6.73 -13.46 -5.54
N ALA A 23 7.96 -13.11 -5.14
CA ALA A 23 9.17 -13.42 -5.89
C ALA A 23 9.33 -14.92 -6.24
N GLU A 24 8.80 -15.84 -5.41
CA GLU A 24 8.88 -17.28 -5.65
C GLU A 24 8.01 -17.75 -6.85
N VAL A 25 6.97 -16.99 -7.20
CA VAL A 25 5.94 -17.40 -8.17
C VAL A 25 5.69 -16.37 -9.28
N ALA A 26 6.14 -15.14 -9.10
CA ALA A 26 6.08 -14.04 -10.07
C ALA A 26 7.28 -13.09 -9.83
N PRO A 27 8.46 -13.40 -10.41
CA PRO A 27 9.71 -12.72 -10.07
C PRO A 27 9.87 -11.34 -10.73
N TYR A 28 8.97 -10.93 -11.62
CA TYR A 28 9.05 -9.64 -12.30
C TYR A 28 7.99 -8.68 -11.77
N MET A 29 8.43 -7.57 -11.17
CA MET A 29 7.59 -6.47 -10.73
C MET A 29 7.71 -5.30 -11.70
N LEU A 30 6.58 -4.80 -12.20
CA LEU A 30 6.54 -3.55 -12.95
C LEU A 30 6.22 -2.40 -12.00
N GLN A 31 7.15 -1.47 -11.84
CA GLN A 31 6.92 -0.20 -11.17
C GLN A 31 6.32 0.78 -12.17
N ALA A 32 4.99 0.81 -12.22
CA ALA A 32 4.24 1.65 -13.14
C ALA A 32 3.87 3.03 -12.55
N ASP A 33 3.98 3.20 -11.23
CA ASP A 33 3.64 4.45 -10.52
C ASP A 33 2.31 5.07 -11.00
N LEU A 34 1.24 4.26 -10.97
CA LEU A 34 -0.11 4.55 -11.48
C LEU A 34 -0.85 5.70 -10.76
N GLY A 35 -0.17 6.45 -9.90
CA GLY A 35 -0.72 7.55 -9.10
C GLY A 35 -0.87 7.22 -7.62
N ALA A 36 -1.33 8.22 -6.86
CA ALA A 36 -1.58 8.08 -5.43
C ALA A 36 -2.86 7.27 -5.17
N VAL A 37 -2.76 6.26 -4.32
CA VAL A 37 -3.87 5.40 -3.92
C VAL A 37 -4.00 5.41 -2.40
N ASN A 38 -5.22 5.22 -1.87
CA ASN A 38 -5.41 5.22 -0.43
C ASN A 38 -4.69 4.01 0.20
N SER A 39 -3.72 4.24 1.08
CA SER A 39 -3.01 3.15 1.75
C SER A 39 -3.89 2.50 2.82
N LYS A 40 -4.61 3.33 3.59
CA LYS A 40 -5.58 2.92 4.63
C LYS A 40 -6.70 3.95 4.76
N THR A 41 -7.84 3.49 5.22
CA THR A 41 -8.98 4.34 5.57
C THR A 41 -9.41 4.03 6.99
N ILE A 42 -9.58 5.06 7.82
CA ILE A 42 -10.24 4.94 9.12
C ILE A 42 -11.71 5.30 8.90
N THR A 43 -12.61 4.42 9.34
CA THR A 43 -14.05 4.64 9.27
C THR A 43 -14.68 4.42 10.63
N VAL A 44 -15.75 5.16 10.92
CA VAL A 44 -16.55 5.04 12.13
C VAL A 44 -18.00 4.78 11.73
N ASN A 45 -18.72 3.97 12.51
CA ASN A 45 -20.15 3.80 12.31
C ASN A 45 -20.87 5.15 12.50
N ALA A 46 -21.77 5.48 11.58
CA ALA A 46 -22.42 6.79 11.55
C ALA A 46 -23.31 7.05 12.78
N ASP A 47 -24.06 6.05 13.23
CA ASP A 47 -24.93 6.18 14.41
C ASP A 47 -24.10 6.39 15.67
N TYR A 48 -23.01 5.63 15.82
CA TYR A 48 -22.08 5.80 16.93
C TYR A 48 -21.44 7.19 16.90
N TRP A 49 -20.97 7.65 15.74
CA TRP A 49 -20.39 8.98 15.58
C TRP A 49 -21.34 10.08 16.05
N ALA A 50 -22.63 9.98 15.71
CA ALA A 50 -23.65 10.93 16.13
C ALA A 50 -23.88 10.98 17.64
N THR A 51 -23.50 9.94 18.39
CA THR A 51 -23.58 9.92 19.86
C THR A 51 -22.34 10.53 20.54
N LEU A 52 -21.26 10.80 19.80
CA LEU A 52 -20.04 11.36 20.37
C LEU A 52 -20.21 12.85 20.71
N PRO A 53 -19.63 13.32 21.83
CA PRO A 53 -19.55 14.75 22.13
C PRO A 53 -18.84 15.53 21.01
N GLY A 54 -19.23 16.78 20.79
CA GLY A 54 -18.65 17.64 19.75
C GLY A 54 -17.13 17.79 19.86
N GLU A 55 -16.60 17.94 21.08
CA GLU A 55 -15.16 18.03 21.32
C GLU A 55 -14.40 16.76 20.89
N VAL A 56 -15.04 15.59 21.02
CA VAL A 56 -14.46 14.31 20.61
C VAL A 56 -14.47 14.21 19.08
N GLN A 57 -15.58 14.60 18.45
CA GLN A 57 -15.66 14.65 16.98
C GLN A 57 -14.60 15.60 16.40
N GLU A 58 -14.43 16.78 16.98
CA GLU A 58 -13.42 17.76 16.56
C GLU A 58 -12.01 17.21 16.70
N THR A 59 -11.69 16.62 17.86
CA THR A 59 -10.38 16.01 18.13
C THR A 59 -10.09 14.87 17.15
N LEU A 60 -11.05 13.98 16.91
CA LEU A 60 -10.87 12.86 15.98
C LEU A 60 -10.66 13.32 14.54
N ASN A 61 -11.37 14.38 14.09
CA ASN A 61 -11.15 14.96 12.76
C ASN A 61 -9.76 15.59 12.64
N ALA A 62 -9.31 16.33 13.66
CA ALA A 62 -7.99 16.94 13.65
C ALA A 62 -6.88 15.87 13.58
N VAL A 63 -6.94 14.88 14.48
CA VAL A 63 -5.92 13.81 14.55
C VAL A 63 -5.97 12.88 13.34
N ALA A 64 -7.10 12.75 12.64
CA ALA A 64 -7.16 11.96 11.41
C ALA A 64 -6.24 12.51 10.31
N VAL A 65 -6.02 13.83 10.27
CA VAL A 65 -5.09 14.47 9.32
C VAL A 65 -3.64 14.14 9.70
N ASP A 66 -3.29 14.29 10.98
CA ASP A 66 -1.95 13.94 11.49
C ASP A 66 -1.63 12.46 11.27
N TYR A 67 -2.61 11.59 11.53
CA TYR A 67 -2.53 10.16 11.29
C TYR A 67 -2.26 9.86 9.81
N ARG A 68 -3.00 10.52 8.90
CA ARG A 68 -2.83 10.35 7.44
C ARG A 68 -1.40 10.66 7.03
N ASP A 69 -0.87 11.81 7.46
CA ASP A 69 0.45 12.29 7.05
C ASP A 69 1.56 11.41 7.63
N HIS A 70 1.43 11.01 8.90
CA HIS A 70 2.37 10.09 9.52
C HIS A 70 2.37 8.71 8.85
N LEU A 71 1.19 8.16 8.57
CA LEU A 71 1.07 6.86 7.93
C LEU A 71 1.61 6.87 6.49
N ALA A 72 1.43 7.97 5.75
CA ALA A 72 1.99 8.11 4.41
C ALA A 72 3.51 7.99 4.42
N GLY A 73 4.19 8.64 5.39
CA GLY A 73 5.63 8.51 5.58
C GLY A 73 6.06 7.07 5.83
N ILE A 74 5.43 6.40 6.80
CA ILE A 74 5.71 4.99 7.11
C ILE A 74 5.47 4.08 5.89
N ALA A 75 4.41 4.32 5.13
CA ALA A 75 4.10 3.53 3.95
C ALA A 75 5.22 3.64 2.89
N MET A 76 5.77 4.84 2.69
CA MET A 76 6.88 5.04 1.75
C MET A 76 8.18 4.36 2.23
N GLU A 77 8.51 4.49 3.52
CA GLU A 77 9.67 3.79 4.12
C GLU A 77 9.54 2.26 3.97
N ARG A 78 8.35 1.70 4.25
CA ARG A 78 8.09 0.27 4.08
C ARG A 78 8.13 -0.15 2.62
N ALA A 79 7.65 0.68 1.70
CA ALA A 79 7.69 0.39 0.28
C ALA A 79 9.14 0.31 -0.23
N GLU A 80 10.02 1.23 0.19
CA GLU A 80 11.45 1.20 -0.14
C GLU A 80 12.11 -0.08 0.37
N ALA A 81 11.96 -0.37 1.67
CA ALA A 81 12.51 -1.59 2.28
C ALA A 81 11.98 -2.87 1.61
N SER A 82 10.70 -2.89 1.23
CA SER A 82 10.09 -4.06 0.59
C SER A 82 10.60 -4.28 -0.84
N ARG A 83 10.89 -3.22 -1.59
CA ARG A 83 11.51 -3.35 -2.92
C ARG A 83 12.91 -3.96 -2.81
N ALA A 84 13.71 -3.54 -1.83
CA ALA A 84 15.01 -4.13 -1.57
C ALA A 84 14.91 -5.62 -1.21
N ALA A 85 13.99 -5.97 -0.30
CA ALA A 85 13.75 -7.36 0.09
C ALA A 85 13.22 -8.22 -1.08
N PHE A 86 12.40 -7.66 -1.97
CA PHE A 86 11.93 -8.35 -3.17
C PHE A 86 13.09 -8.72 -4.11
N ILE A 87 14.05 -7.81 -4.29
CA ILE A 87 15.27 -8.07 -5.07
C ILE A 87 16.14 -9.12 -4.39
N GLU A 88 16.34 -9.04 -3.08
CA GLU A 88 17.10 -10.02 -2.31
C GLU A 88 16.49 -11.43 -2.40
N ALA A 89 15.17 -11.53 -2.48
CA ALA A 89 14.43 -12.78 -2.69
C ALA A 89 14.49 -13.31 -4.14
N GLY A 90 15.29 -12.70 -5.02
CA GLY A 90 15.47 -13.11 -6.42
C GLY A 90 14.51 -12.45 -7.41
N GLY A 91 13.73 -11.46 -6.97
CA GLY A 91 12.88 -10.66 -7.84
C GLY A 91 13.65 -9.62 -8.65
N SER A 92 13.02 -9.13 -9.72
CA SER A 92 13.50 -8.04 -10.58
C SER A 92 12.44 -6.97 -10.68
N ILE A 93 12.83 -5.70 -10.48
CA ILE A 93 11.94 -4.54 -10.59
C ILE A 93 12.27 -3.81 -11.89
N ILE A 94 11.25 -3.59 -12.70
CA ILE A 94 11.32 -2.87 -13.98
C ILE A 94 10.53 -1.57 -13.81
N GLU A 95 11.19 -0.43 -13.92
CA GLU A 95 10.50 0.86 -13.92
C GLU A 95 9.96 1.16 -15.33
N ILE A 96 8.70 1.62 -15.40
CA ILE A 96 8.13 2.09 -16.65
C ILE A 96 8.84 3.37 -17.11
N SER A 97 9.11 3.48 -18.41
CA SER A 97 9.70 4.70 -18.97
C SER A 97 8.76 5.89 -18.78
N THR A 98 9.30 7.11 -18.83
CA THR A 98 8.46 8.32 -18.75
C THR A 98 7.53 8.45 -19.96
N ASP A 99 7.93 7.97 -21.14
CA ASP A 99 7.12 8.03 -22.36
C ASP A 99 5.94 7.03 -22.33
N ASP A 100 6.10 5.93 -21.60
CA ASP A 100 5.08 4.88 -21.45
C ASP A 100 4.14 5.09 -20.24
N ARG A 101 4.37 6.14 -19.44
CA ARG A 101 3.60 6.47 -18.21
C ARG A 101 2.45 7.43 -18.50
#